data_AF-A0AAU7Q7K7-F1
#
_entry.id   AF-A0AAU7Q7K7-F1
#
_cell.length_a   1.000
_cell.length_b   1.000
_cell.length_c   1.000
_cell.angle_alpha   90.00
_cell.angle_beta   90.00
_cell.angle_gamma   90.00
#
_symmetry.space_group_name_H-M   'P 1'
#
loop_
_entity.id
_entity.type
_entity.pdbx_description
1 polymer ?
#
loop_
_entity_poly.entity_id
_entity_poly.type
_entity_poly.pdbx_seq_one_letter_code
_entity_poly.pdbx_strand_id
1 'polypeptide(L)'
;MQDLISLRILQKNTVEVIALAGDLLTPVLDINEKIDLIYENLPNIPTFDNIDVEQGQNSSTYIEKRNEFVPSFISKYLITLHYLALIEAKKVISSSGDILSVIGGRIPIKVMLETSKLAGYTGAIHLITWKKQSEPEDVINGYLEWENEGYGPFHFYPIEKLEEVFHENRYYTGNKYALEIEEKLSPFILSPQKALSYIKHGKEVGHTVVVLRCTLK
;
A
#
# COMPACT_ATOMS: atom_id res chain seq x y z
N MET A 1 -22.30 18.70 -12.55
CA MET A 1 -21.94 20.02 -11.99
C MET A 1 -21.12 19.70 -10.75
N GLN A 2 -19.80 19.69 -10.85
CA GLN A 2 -18.89 19.36 -9.74
C GLN A 2 -18.43 20.66 -9.10
N ASP A 3 -18.59 20.75 -7.78
CA ASP A 3 -18.17 21.90 -6.99
C ASP A 3 -16.65 21.81 -6.75
N LEU A 4 -15.89 22.62 -7.50
CA LEU A 4 -14.47 22.84 -7.24
C LEU A 4 -14.32 23.76 -6.02
N ILE A 5 -13.78 23.23 -4.92
CA ILE A 5 -13.33 24.05 -3.78
C ILE A 5 -11.83 24.30 -3.96
N SER A 6 -11.46 25.50 -4.41
CA SER A 6 -10.06 25.94 -4.44
C SER A 6 -9.72 26.70 -3.15
N LEU A 7 -8.71 26.20 -2.42
CA LEU A 7 -8.16 26.86 -1.23
C LEU A 7 -6.81 27.48 -1.59
N ARG A 8 -6.73 28.81 -1.63
CA ARG A 8 -5.48 29.55 -1.88
C ARG A 8 -4.83 29.97 -0.56
N ILE A 9 -3.74 29.30 -0.19
CA ILE A 9 -2.90 29.70 0.96
C ILE A 9 -1.82 30.67 0.46
N LEU A 10 -1.87 31.92 0.94
CA LEU A 10 -0.93 32.98 0.57
C LEU A 10 0.34 32.94 1.45
N GLN A 11 1.50 32.56 0.91
CA GLN A 11 2.79 33.22 1.20
C GLN A 11 3.95 32.79 0.28
N LYS A 12 4.62 33.82 -0.29
CA LYS A 12 5.92 33.95 -1.01
C LYS A 12 6.34 32.97 -2.13
N ASN A 13 5.69 31.83 -2.29
CA ASN A 13 5.57 31.09 -3.54
C ASN A 13 4.11 30.63 -3.56
N THR A 14 3.29 31.18 -4.45
CA THR A 14 1.88 30.76 -4.54
C THR A 14 1.83 29.30 -4.96
N VAL A 15 1.49 28.43 -4.01
CA VAL A 15 1.14 27.03 -4.27
C VAL A 15 -0.36 26.99 -4.46
N GLU A 16 -0.80 26.52 -5.63
CA GLU A 16 -2.21 26.19 -5.86
C GLU A 16 -2.48 24.78 -5.34
N VAL A 17 -3.51 24.64 -4.52
CA VAL A 17 -3.95 23.35 -4.00
C VAL A 17 -5.36 23.09 -4.54
N ILE A 18 -5.49 21.99 -5.29
CA ILE A 18 -6.76 21.52 -5.84
C ILE A 18 -7.13 20.25 -5.09
N ALA A 19 -8.31 20.25 -4.47
CA ALA A 19 -8.88 19.08 -3.82
C ALA A 19 -10.02 18.53 -4.70
N LEU A 20 -9.98 17.24 -4.99
CA LEU A 20 -10.97 16.55 -5.80
C LEU A 20 -11.51 15.36 -5.03
N ALA A 21 -12.78 15.03 -5.24
CA ALA A 21 -13.45 13.89 -4.64
C ALA A 21 -13.95 12.93 -5.71
N GLY A 22 -13.67 11.63 -5.51
CA GLY A 22 -14.11 10.55 -6.39
C GLY A 22 -13.25 9.31 -6.23
N ASP A 23 -13.33 8.39 -7.20
CA ASP A 23 -12.61 7.12 -7.16
C ASP A 23 -11.18 7.26 -7.70
N LEU A 24 -10.20 6.86 -6.88
CA LEU A 24 -8.77 6.86 -7.22
C LEU A 24 -8.32 8.14 -7.94
N LEU A 25 -7.78 8.01 -9.17
CA LEU A 25 -7.29 9.12 -9.97
C LEU A 25 -8.31 9.59 -11.00
N THR A 26 -9.53 9.03 -11.01
CA THR A 26 -10.59 9.41 -11.95
C THR A 26 -10.85 10.93 -11.94
N PRO A 27 -10.99 11.62 -10.79
CA PRO A 27 -11.23 13.06 -10.78
C PRO A 27 -10.09 13.89 -11.39
N VAL A 28 -8.87 13.36 -11.36
CA VAL A 28 -7.67 14.04 -11.88
C VAL A 28 -7.62 14.00 -13.41
N LEU A 29 -8.31 13.03 -14.03
CA LEU A 29 -8.38 12.90 -15.50
C LEU A 29 -8.97 14.14 -16.17
N ASP A 30 -9.82 14.88 -15.46
CA ASP A 30 -10.49 16.07 -15.97
C ASP A 30 -9.62 17.33 -15.94
N ILE A 31 -8.46 17.30 -15.24
CA ILE A 31 -7.57 18.46 -15.09
C ILE A 31 -6.72 18.73 -16.34
N ASN A 32 -6.66 17.78 -17.30
CA ASN A 32 -5.90 17.90 -18.56
C ASN A 32 -4.43 18.40 -18.41
N GLU A 33 -3.82 18.11 -17.26
CA GLU A 33 -2.41 18.37 -17.00
C GLU A 33 -1.64 17.07 -16.80
N LYS A 34 -0.35 17.09 -17.15
CA LYS A 34 0.55 15.96 -16.89
C LYS A 34 1.18 16.12 -15.52
N ILE A 35 1.24 15.02 -14.79
CA ILE A 35 1.71 14.98 -13.40
C ILE A 35 3.12 14.40 -13.35
N ASP A 36 4.05 15.12 -12.75
CA ASP A 36 5.44 14.67 -12.59
C ASP A 36 5.65 13.74 -11.40
N LEU A 37 4.76 13.81 -10.40
CA LEU A 37 4.83 12.96 -9.21
C LEU A 37 3.42 12.58 -8.73
N ILE A 38 3.15 11.28 -8.69
CA ILE A 38 1.96 10.73 -8.03
C ILE A 38 2.44 10.02 -6.77
N TYR A 39 1.89 10.41 -5.62
CA TYR A 39 2.09 9.72 -4.35
C TYR A 39 0.78 9.10 -3.92
N GLU A 40 0.79 7.81 -3.59
CA GLU A 40 -0.38 7.12 -3.07
C GLU A 40 -0.02 6.21 -1.89
N ASN A 41 -0.95 6.13 -0.94
CA ASN A 41 -0.91 5.28 0.24
C ASN A 41 -2.30 4.70 0.43
N LEU A 42 -2.69 3.81 -0.49
CA LEU A 42 -4.04 3.27 -0.55
C LEU A 42 -4.27 2.14 0.46
N PRO A 43 -5.51 2.00 0.98
CA PRO A 43 -5.91 0.86 1.78
C PRO A 43 -5.85 -0.45 0.98
N ASN A 44 -5.63 -1.57 1.70
CA ASN A 44 -5.42 -2.89 1.09
C ASN A 44 -6.57 -3.87 1.36
N ILE A 45 -7.22 -3.83 2.53
CA ILE A 45 -8.14 -4.91 2.93
C ILE A 45 -9.55 -4.63 2.38
N PRO A 46 -10.12 -5.47 1.50
CA PRO A 46 -11.52 -5.30 1.13
C PRO A 46 -12.44 -5.64 2.31
N THR A 47 -13.54 -4.90 2.46
CA THR A 47 -14.60 -5.20 3.43
C THR A 47 -15.27 -6.52 3.08
N PHE A 48 -15.60 -7.31 4.10
CA PHE A 48 -16.55 -8.41 3.98
C PHE A 48 -17.98 -7.86 3.97
N ASP A 49 -18.92 -8.60 3.37
CA ASP A 49 -20.31 -8.19 3.11
C ASP A 49 -21.12 -7.74 4.37
N ASN A 50 -20.56 -7.88 5.58
CA ASN A 50 -21.18 -7.52 6.86
C ASN A 50 -20.54 -6.32 7.58
N ILE A 51 -19.53 -5.65 7.00
CA ILE A 51 -18.93 -4.45 7.60
C ILE A 51 -19.49 -3.21 6.88
N ASP A 52 -20.24 -2.40 7.61
CA ASP A 52 -20.68 -1.08 7.15
C ASP A 52 -19.45 -0.18 6.97
N VAL A 53 -19.18 0.21 5.72
CA VAL A 53 -18.06 1.06 5.35
C VAL A 53 -18.15 2.41 6.09
N GLU A 54 -19.35 2.91 6.41
CA GLU A 54 -19.50 4.16 7.19
C GLU A 54 -19.00 4.02 8.64
N GLN A 55 -19.04 2.82 9.22
CA GLN A 55 -18.44 2.55 10.54
C GLN A 55 -16.98 2.10 10.45
N GLY A 56 -16.59 1.43 9.36
CA GLY A 56 -15.21 1.03 9.06
C GLY A 56 -14.30 2.18 8.60
N GLN A 57 -14.88 3.30 8.14
CA GLN A 57 -14.20 4.51 7.65
C GLN A 57 -13.36 5.24 8.71
N ASN A 58 -13.52 4.94 9.99
CA ASN A 58 -12.58 5.41 11.02
C ASN A 58 -11.21 4.74 10.92
N SER A 59 -11.08 3.64 10.16
CA SER A 59 -9.81 3.02 9.84
C SER A 59 -9.55 3.19 8.33
N SER A 60 -8.42 3.81 7.98
CA SER A 60 -7.96 3.95 6.59
C SER A 60 -7.46 2.63 6.00
N THR A 61 -8.09 1.51 6.36
CA THR A 61 -7.61 0.15 6.14
C THR A 61 -8.52 -0.63 5.20
N TYR A 62 -9.84 -0.39 5.27
CA TYR A 62 -10.85 -1.15 4.54
C TYR A 62 -11.35 -0.46 3.27
N ILE A 63 -11.77 -1.23 2.27
CA ILE A 63 -12.28 -0.74 0.97
C ILE A 63 -13.50 -1.52 0.52
N GLU A 64 -14.39 -0.85 -0.22
CA GLU A 64 -15.47 -1.53 -0.92
C GLU A 64 -14.95 -2.53 -1.97
N LYS A 65 -15.77 -3.55 -2.24
CA LYS A 65 -15.48 -4.54 -3.28
C LYS A 65 -15.43 -3.87 -4.66
N ARG A 66 -14.35 -4.15 -5.38
CA ARG A 66 -14.10 -3.63 -6.74
C ARG A 66 -14.77 -4.52 -7.79
N ASN A 67 -15.28 -3.89 -8.86
CA ASN A 67 -15.99 -4.57 -9.96
C ASN A 67 -15.16 -4.61 -11.26
N GLU A 68 -14.03 -3.89 -11.29
CA GLU A 68 -13.12 -3.86 -12.41
C GLU A 68 -12.41 -5.20 -12.60
N PHE A 69 -12.01 -5.50 -13.84
CA PHE A 69 -11.17 -6.65 -14.10
C PHE A 69 -9.80 -6.46 -13.45
N VAL A 70 -9.45 -7.37 -12.55
CA VAL A 70 -8.17 -7.38 -11.85
C VAL A 70 -7.59 -8.79 -11.99
N PRO A 71 -6.32 -8.94 -12.41
CA PRO A 71 -5.70 -10.26 -12.47
C PRO A 71 -5.76 -10.97 -11.12
N SER A 72 -6.09 -12.26 -11.10
CA SER A 72 -6.24 -13.04 -9.86
C SER A 72 -5.01 -12.98 -8.95
N PHE A 73 -3.81 -12.87 -9.54
CA PHE A 73 -2.56 -12.65 -8.82
C PHE A 73 -2.59 -11.36 -7.97
N ILE A 74 -3.14 -10.26 -8.48
CA ILE A 74 -3.26 -8.98 -7.78
C ILE A 74 -4.27 -9.11 -6.64
N SER A 75 -5.46 -9.63 -6.94
CA SER A 75 -6.52 -9.79 -5.95
C SER A 75 -6.07 -10.71 -4.81
N LYS A 76 -5.34 -11.79 -5.12
CA LYS A 76 -4.80 -12.74 -4.13
C LYS A 76 -3.96 -12.08 -3.04
N TYR A 77 -3.27 -10.98 -3.35
CA TYR A 77 -2.41 -10.26 -2.39
C TYR A 77 -3.05 -8.97 -1.85
N LEU A 78 -4.33 -8.74 -2.11
CA LEU A 78 -5.09 -7.59 -1.61
C LEU A 78 -4.48 -6.23 -1.99
N ILE A 79 -3.85 -6.14 -3.16
CA ILE A 79 -3.22 -4.92 -3.69
C ILE A 79 -3.99 -4.36 -4.90
N THR A 80 -5.28 -4.62 -4.94
CA THR A 80 -6.18 -4.22 -6.04
C THR A 80 -6.14 -2.71 -6.30
N LEU A 81 -6.26 -1.88 -5.26
CA LEU A 81 -6.27 -0.43 -5.44
C LEU A 81 -4.95 0.12 -5.96
N HIS A 82 -3.82 -0.38 -5.45
CA HIS A 82 -2.50 -0.01 -5.96
C HIS A 82 -2.38 -0.34 -7.45
N TYR A 83 -2.84 -1.52 -7.87
CA TYR A 83 -2.84 -1.90 -9.29
C TYR A 83 -3.74 -0.99 -10.13
N LEU A 84 -4.98 -0.75 -9.72
CA LEU A 84 -5.91 0.11 -10.46
C LEU A 84 -5.40 1.55 -10.54
N ALA A 85 -4.82 2.09 -9.46
CA ALA A 85 -4.20 3.40 -9.44
C ALA A 85 -3.06 3.51 -10.46
N LEU A 86 -2.21 2.47 -10.58
CA LEU A 86 -1.18 2.43 -11.63
C LEU A 86 -1.80 2.40 -13.04
N ILE A 87 -2.88 1.66 -13.26
CA ILE A 87 -3.57 1.63 -14.56
C ILE A 87 -4.12 3.02 -14.93
N GLU A 88 -4.76 3.72 -14.00
CA GLU A 88 -5.28 5.06 -14.22
C GLU A 88 -4.17 6.11 -14.39
N ALA A 89 -3.11 5.99 -13.60
CA ALA A 89 -1.98 6.92 -13.61
C ALA A 89 -1.36 7.07 -15.00
N LYS A 90 -1.38 6.05 -15.86
CA LYS A 90 -0.89 6.13 -17.26
C LYS A 90 -1.49 7.28 -18.05
N LYS A 91 -2.74 7.63 -17.75
CA LYS A 91 -3.47 8.67 -18.49
C LYS A 91 -2.97 10.06 -18.13
N VAL A 92 -2.45 10.26 -16.91
CA VAL A 92 -2.12 11.58 -16.35
C VAL A 92 -0.64 11.78 -16.06
N ILE A 93 0.14 10.72 -15.81
CA ILE A 93 1.57 10.87 -15.50
C ILE A 93 2.33 11.42 -16.71
N SER A 94 3.31 12.29 -16.46
CA SER A 94 4.25 12.79 -17.45
C SER A 94 5.24 11.70 -17.86
N SER A 95 5.93 11.86 -19.00
CA SER A 95 6.89 10.87 -19.51
C SER A 95 8.12 10.70 -18.62
N SER A 96 8.45 11.71 -17.82
CA SER A 96 9.54 11.69 -16.82
C SER A 96 9.02 11.51 -15.38
N GLY A 97 7.71 11.29 -15.23
CA GLY A 97 7.07 11.29 -13.93
C GLY A 97 7.29 10.00 -13.15
N ASP A 98 7.22 10.13 -11.83
CA ASP A 98 7.34 9.04 -10.87
C ASP A 98 6.00 8.77 -10.20
N ILE A 99 5.69 7.50 -9.98
CA ILE A 99 4.61 7.06 -9.09
C ILE A 99 5.23 6.40 -7.87
N LEU A 100 4.90 6.89 -6.68
CA LEU A 100 5.37 6.37 -5.40
C LEU A 100 4.18 5.75 -4.64
N SER A 101 4.16 4.42 -4.65
CA SER A 101 3.17 3.59 -3.97
C SER A 101 3.69 3.15 -2.61
N VAL A 102 3.07 3.64 -1.52
CA VAL A 102 3.38 3.20 -0.16
C VAL A 102 2.51 2.00 0.18
N ILE A 103 3.14 0.83 0.30
CA ILE A 103 2.46 -0.45 0.50
C ILE A 103 2.91 -1.05 1.83
N GLY A 104 1.96 -1.54 2.62
CA GLY A 104 2.30 -2.38 3.76
C GLY A 104 2.97 -3.67 3.26
N GLY A 105 4.22 -3.91 3.67
CA GLY A 105 5.04 -5.07 3.32
C GLY A 105 4.61 -6.37 3.99
N ARG A 106 3.29 -6.61 4.03
CA ARG A 106 2.67 -7.86 4.46
C ARG A 106 2.60 -8.88 3.33
N ILE A 107 3.12 -8.56 2.15
CA ILE A 107 3.20 -9.44 0.99
C ILE A 107 4.64 -9.44 0.47
N PRO A 108 5.06 -10.47 -0.30
CA PRO A 108 6.42 -10.52 -0.82
C PRO A 108 6.75 -9.31 -1.73
N ILE A 109 7.94 -8.75 -1.62
CA ILE A 109 8.44 -7.65 -2.46
C ILE A 109 8.34 -7.98 -3.95
N LYS A 110 8.61 -9.25 -4.30
CA LYS A 110 8.47 -9.74 -5.68
C LYS A 110 7.06 -9.54 -6.23
N VAL A 111 6.02 -9.62 -5.40
CA VAL A 111 4.63 -9.37 -5.82
C VAL A 111 4.43 -7.90 -6.18
N MET A 112 4.97 -6.98 -5.37
CA MET A 112 4.89 -5.53 -5.64
C MET A 112 5.61 -5.18 -6.95
N LEU A 113 6.80 -5.75 -7.17
CA LEU A 113 7.55 -5.57 -8.41
C LEU A 113 6.80 -6.15 -9.62
N GLU A 114 6.22 -7.35 -9.52
CA GLU A 114 5.45 -7.92 -10.64
C GLU A 114 4.17 -7.11 -10.92
N THR A 115 3.56 -6.51 -9.89
CA THR A 115 2.41 -5.60 -10.03
C THR A 115 2.75 -4.40 -10.90
N SER A 116 3.91 -3.77 -10.67
CA SER A 116 4.36 -2.67 -11.53
C SER A 116 4.48 -3.09 -13.00
N LYS A 117 5.00 -4.29 -13.24
CA LYS A 117 5.25 -4.82 -14.59
C LYS A 117 3.95 -5.18 -15.29
N LEU A 118 3.00 -5.80 -14.59
CA LEU A 118 1.65 -6.07 -15.08
C LEU A 118 0.89 -4.78 -15.38
N ALA A 119 1.09 -3.75 -14.57
CA ALA A 119 0.59 -2.42 -14.83
C ALA A 119 1.38 -1.69 -15.94
N GLY A 120 2.41 -2.28 -16.55
CA GLY A 120 3.14 -1.70 -17.69
C GLY A 120 4.23 -0.68 -17.33
N TYR A 121 4.68 -0.65 -16.09
CA TYR A 121 5.74 0.22 -15.59
C TYR A 121 7.07 -0.53 -15.45
N THR A 122 8.15 0.23 -15.27
CA THR A 122 9.40 -0.25 -14.65
C THR A 122 9.31 0.02 -13.15
N GLY A 123 9.28 -1.04 -12.34
CA GLY A 123 9.21 -0.94 -10.89
C GLY A 123 10.56 -1.08 -10.20
N ALA A 124 10.77 -0.28 -9.16
CA ALA A 124 11.88 -0.42 -8.22
C ALA A 124 11.42 -0.09 -6.81
N ILE A 125 11.94 -0.78 -5.82
CA ILE A 125 11.80 -0.42 -4.42
C ILE A 125 12.68 0.81 -4.18
N HIS A 126 12.03 1.93 -3.91
CA HIS A 126 12.69 3.16 -3.52
C HIS A 126 13.17 3.07 -2.08
N LEU A 127 12.31 2.58 -1.19
CA LEU A 127 12.56 2.51 0.25
C LEU A 127 11.86 1.31 0.89
N ILE A 128 12.48 0.73 1.91
CA ILE A 128 11.86 -0.18 2.87
C ILE A 128 12.12 0.30 4.30
N THR A 129 11.11 0.17 5.15
CA THR A 129 11.16 0.42 6.59
C THR A 129 10.18 -0.52 7.29
N TRP A 130 9.86 -0.29 8.56
CA TRP A 130 8.84 -1.04 9.27
C TRP A 130 8.07 -0.13 10.22
N LYS A 131 6.91 -0.62 10.67
CA LYS A 131 6.15 0.01 11.75
C LYS A 131 5.47 -1.04 12.63
N LYS A 132 5.27 -0.67 13.89
CA LYS A 132 4.36 -1.37 14.79
C LYS A 132 2.96 -1.40 14.19
N GLN A 133 2.26 -2.52 14.32
CA GLN A 133 0.88 -2.62 13.90
C GLN A 133 -0.01 -1.78 14.84
N SER A 134 -0.69 -0.79 14.28
CA SER A 134 -1.80 -0.09 14.93
C SER A 134 -3.08 -0.92 14.78
N GLU A 135 -3.99 -0.84 15.76
CA GLU A 135 -5.27 -1.60 15.74
C GLU A 135 -5.06 -3.09 15.38
N PRO A 136 -4.16 -3.78 16.12
CA PRO A 136 -3.66 -5.06 15.66
C PRO A 136 -4.73 -6.16 15.63
N GLU A 137 -5.77 -6.08 16.47
CA GLU A 137 -6.87 -7.05 16.42
C GLU A 137 -7.67 -6.88 15.12
N ASP A 138 -8.15 -5.67 14.82
CA ASP A 138 -8.97 -5.42 13.62
C ASP A 138 -8.21 -5.71 12.33
N VAL A 139 -7.01 -5.14 12.18
CA VAL A 139 -6.24 -5.27 10.94
C VAL A 139 -5.80 -6.72 10.70
N ILE A 140 -5.32 -7.42 11.73
CA ILE A 140 -4.82 -8.80 11.55
C ILE A 140 -5.99 -9.77 11.38
N ASN A 141 -7.13 -9.56 12.05
CA ASN A 141 -8.34 -10.34 11.79
C ASN A 141 -8.80 -10.18 10.34
N GLY A 142 -8.78 -8.96 9.79
CA GLY A 142 -9.11 -8.75 8.37
C GLY A 142 -8.21 -9.55 7.43
N TYR A 143 -6.89 -9.57 7.67
CA TYR A 143 -5.98 -10.42 6.88
C TYR A 143 -6.20 -11.93 7.12
N LEU A 144 -6.55 -12.34 8.34
CA LEU A 144 -6.85 -13.74 8.65
C LEU A 144 -8.09 -14.23 7.90
N GLU A 145 -9.16 -13.44 7.87
CA GLU A 145 -10.38 -13.78 7.14
C GLU A 145 -10.09 -14.01 5.65
N TRP A 146 -9.32 -13.13 5.02
CA TRP A 146 -8.91 -13.31 3.62
C TRP A 146 -7.95 -14.50 3.44
N GLU A 147 -7.03 -14.74 4.37
CA GLU A 147 -6.14 -15.91 4.32
C GLU A 147 -6.94 -17.23 4.38
N ASN A 148 -8.02 -17.29 5.16
CA ASN A 148 -8.92 -18.44 5.22
C ASN A 148 -9.66 -18.69 3.90
N GLU A 149 -9.92 -17.65 3.12
CA GLU A 149 -10.48 -17.71 1.75
C GLU A 149 -9.41 -18.03 0.69
N GLY A 150 -8.17 -18.31 1.09
CA GLY A 150 -7.07 -18.71 0.20
C GLY A 150 -6.23 -17.56 -0.37
N TYR A 151 -6.37 -16.35 0.18
CA TYR A 151 -5.56 -15.19 -0.17
C TYR A 151 -4.21 -15.20 0.57
N GLY A 152 -3.28 -14.34 0.15
CA GLY A 152 -1.94 -14.24 0.74
C GLY A 152 -0.91 -15.19 0.08
N PRO A 153 0.14 -15.58 0.81
CA PRO A 153 0.33 -15.43 2.27
C PRO A 153 0.53 -13.99 2.72
N PHE A 154 0.16 -13.71 3.97
CA PHE A 154 0.42 -12.42 4.62
C PHE A 154 1.48 -12.53 5.71
N HIS A 155 2.36 -11.54 5.81
CA HIS A 155 3.53 -11.55 6.70
C HIS A 155 3.44 -10.48 7.79
N PHE A 156 3.57 -10.92 9.02
CA PHE A 156 3.83 -10.09 10.19
C PHE A 156 5.12 -10.56 10.87
N TYR A 157 5.66 -9.74 11.76
CA TYR A 157 6.90 -10.04 12.45
C TYR A 157 6.82 -9.59 13.92
N PRO A 158 7.47 -10.30 14.85
CA PRO A 158 7.72 -9.77 16.18
C PRO A 158 8.50 -8.45 16.09
N ILE A 159 8.14 -7.45 16.90
CA ILE A 159 8.82 -6.13 16.86
C ILE A 159 10.30 -6.25 17.15
N GLU A 160 10.69 -7.10 18.10
CA GLU A 160 12.09 -7.30 18.47
C GLU A 160 12.93 -7.78 17.29
N LYS A 161 12.33 -8.51 16.34
CA LYS A 161 13.01 -8.98 15.12
C LYS A 161 13.07 -7.92 14.04
N LEU A 162 12.09 -7.04 13.96
CA LEU A 162 12.16 -5.86 13.10
C LEU A 162 13.24 -4.90 13.61
N GLU A 163 13.29 -4.64 14.92
CA GLU A 163 14.33 -3.81 15.54
C GLU A 163 15.73 -4.38 15.31
N GLU A 164 15.90 -5.69 15.50
CA GLU A 164 17.16 -6.39 15.24
C GLU A 164 17.60 -6.28 13.77
N VAL A 165 16.70 -6.50 12.81
CA VAL A 165 17.07 -6.44 11.39
C VAL A 165 17.34 -5.02 10.91
N PHE A 166 16.64 -4.02 11.43
CA PHE A 166 16.78 -2.60 11.05
C PHE A 166 17.69 -1.79 12.00
N HIS A 167 18.45 -2.44 12.89
CA HIS A 167 19.23 -1.75 13.92
C HIS A 167 20.24 -0.75 13.36
N GLU A 168 20.86 -1.04 12.21
CA GLU A 168 21.86 -0.16 11.59
C GLU A 168 21.22 1.07 10.97
N ASN A 169 20.03 0.91 10.37
CA ASN A 169 19.34 1.98 9.65
C ASN A 169 17.82 1.81 9.73
N ARG A 170 17.14 2.92 10.06
CA ARG A 170 15.67 2.96 10.06
C ARG A 170 15.06 2.77 8.66
N TYR A 171 15.79 3.17 7.62
CA TYR A 171 15.36 3.13 6.23
C TYR A 171 16.46 2.53 5.36
N TYR A 172 16.09 1.64 4.45
CA TYR A 172 16.98 1.13 3.41
C TYR A 172 16.42 1.50 2.04
N THR A 173 17.28 1.82 1.08
CA THR A 173 16.86 2.28 -0.26
C THR A 173 17.33 1.33 -1.35
N GLY A 174 16.51 1.14 -2.38
CA GLY A 174 16.85 0.30 -3.52
C GLY A 174 16.49 -1.19 -3.39
N ASN A 175 16.29 -1.83 -4.55
CA ASN A 175 15.86 -3.23 -4.68
C ASN A 175 16.70 -4.22 -3.88
N LYS A 176 18.03 -4.09 -3.98
CA LYS A 176 18.97 -5.03 -3.38
C LYS A 176 18.78 -5.11 -1.87
N TYR A 177 18.83 -3.97 -1.19
CA TYR A 177 18.65 -3.92 0.26
C TYR A 177 17.25 -4.34 0.68
N ALA A 178 16.22 -3.98 -0.09
CA ALA A 178 14.87 -4.40 0.22
C ALA A 178 14.71 -5.94 0.21
N LEU A 179 15.26 -6.61 -0.80
CA LEU A 179 15.27 -8.07 -0.89
C LEU A 179 16.12 -8.72 0.20
N GLU A 180 17.29 -8.15 0.54
CA GLU A 180 18.12 -8.63 1.65
C GLU A 180 17.41 -8.52 3.01
N ILE A 181 16.66 -7.45 3.23
CA ILE A 181 15.84 -7.26 4.44
C ILE A 181 14.71 -8.30 4.49
N GLU A 182 13.99 -8.52 3.37
CA GLU A 182 12.96 -9.56 3.29
C GLU A 182 13.54 -10.97 3.57
N GLU A 183 14.73 -11.27 3.04
CA GLU A 183 15.42 -12.52 3.30
C GLU A 183 15.81 -12.69 4.78
N LYS A 184 16.39 -11.65 5.39
CA LYS A 184 16.74 -11.64 6.83
C LYS A 184 15.53 -11.82 7.74
N LEU A 185 14.38 -11.29 7.35
CA LEU A 185 13.13 -11.40 8.10
C LEU A 185 12.41 -12.73 7.87
N SER A 186 12.71 -13.44 6.78
CA SER A 186 12.00 -14.66 6.39
C SER A 186 11.90 -15.74 7.49
N PRO A 187 12.89 -15.97 8.37
CA PRO A 187 12.78 -16.98 9.43
C PRO A 187 11.79 -16.58 10.53
N PHE A 188 11.39 -15.31 10.60
CA PHE A 188 10.58 -14.74 11.67
C PHE A 188 9.14 -14.41 11.22
N ILE A 189 8.73 -14.85 10.03
CA ILE A 189 7.39 -14.61 9.51
C ILE A 189 6.34 -15.25 10.42
N LEU A 190 5.37 -14.44 10.82
CA LEU A 190 4.13 -14.83 11.44
C LEU A 190 3.00 -14.69 10.40
N SER A 191 2.24 -15.77 10.19
CA SER A 191 0.94 -15.66 9.52
C SER A 191 -0.03 -14.85 10.38
N PRO A 192 -1.11 -14.27 9.82
CA PRO A 192 -2.17 -13.61 10.58
C PRO A 192 -2.59 -14.38 11.84
N GLN A 193 -2.85 -15.69 11.71
CA GLN A 193 -3.22 -16.55 12.85
C GLN A 193 -2.15 -16.58 13.95
N LYS A 194 -0.87 -16.70 13.58
CA LYS A 194 0.24 -16.70 14.54
C LYS A 194 0.46 -15.32 15.16
N ALA A 195 0.27 -14.26 14.40
CA ALA A 195 0.39 -12.88 14.87
C ALA A 195 -0.68 -12.56 15.92
N LEU A 196 -1.94 -12.97 15.70
CA LEU A 196 -3.01 -12.86 16.71
C LEU A 196 -2.68 -13.63 17.98
N SER A 197 -2.16 -14.86 17.85
CA SER A 197 -1.70 -15.63 19.01
C SER A 197 -0.59 -14.89 19.77
N TYR A 198 0.38 -14.31 19.06
CA TYR A 198 1.45 -13.49 19.65
C TYR A 198 0.87 -12.35 20.51
N ILE A 199 -0.08 -11.59 19.96
CA ILE A 199 -0.72 -10.46 20.64
C ILE A 199 -1.51 -10.92 21.87
N LYS A 200 -2.25 -12.03 21.78
CA LYS A 200 -2.98 -12.60 22.91
C LYS A 200 -2.08 -12.98 24.09
N HIS A 201 -0.80 -13.25 23.84
CA HIS A 201 0.21 -13.50 24.88
C HIS A 201 0.96 -12.22 25.31
N GLY A 202 0.43 -11.04 25.01
CA GLY A 202 1.01 -9.75 25.38
C GLY A 202 2.26 -9.37 24.60
N LYS A 203 2.49 -9.96 23.42
CA LYS A 203 3.61 -9.61 22.53
C LYS A 203 3.17 -8.57 21.50
N GLU A 204 4.13 -7.85 20.97
CA GLU A 204 3.88 -6.84 19.95
C GLU A 204 4.33 -7.33 18.57
N VAL A 205 3.57 -6.94 17.54
CA VAL A 205 3.86 -7.30 16.16
C VAL A 205 3.91 -6.06 15.28
N GLY A 206 4.67 -6.16 14.20
CA GLY A 206 4.77 -5.15 13.16
C GLY A 206 4.78 -5.77 11.78
N HIS A 207 4.97 -4.91 10.80
CA HIS A 207 5.15 -5.28 9.39
C HIS A 207 6.14 -4.30 8.75
N THR A 208 6.77 -4.73 7.65
CA THR A 208 7.56 -3.82 6.83
C THR A 208 6.63 -2.84 6.09
N VAL A 209 7.18 -1.72 5.63
CA VAL A 209 6.50 -0.75 4.76
C VAL A 209 7.44 -0.51 3.59
N VAL A 210 6.91 -0.60 2.38
CA VAL A 210 7.68 -0.54 1.14
C VAL A 210 7.16 0.62 0.30
N VAL A 211 8.08 1.42 -0.24
CA VAL A 211 7.79 2.42 -1.26
C VAL A 211 8.20 1.84 -2.60
N LEU A 212 7.20 1.42 -3.37
CA LEU A 212 7.38 1.01 -4.76
C LEU A 212 7.36 2.26 -5.64
N ARG A 213 8.47 2.52 -6.33
CA ARG A 213 8.58 3.52 -7.38
C ARG A 213 8.29 2.90 -8.74
N CYS A 214 7.44 3.53 -9.52
CA CYS A 214 7.10 3.12 -10.88
C CYS A 214 7.35 4.27 -11.86
N THR A 215 8.02 3.97 -12.96
CA THR A 215 8.25 4.90 -14.08
C THR A 215 7.72 4.30 -15.37
N LEU A 216 7.24 5.14 -16.29
CA LEU A 216 6.87 4.66 -17.61
C LEU A 216 8.08 4.00 -18.29
N LYS A 217 7.79 2.98 -19.11
CA LYS A 217 8.79 2.31 -19.94
C LYS A 217 9.18 3.15 -21.14
#